data_AF-A0A6I4YSY9-F1
#
_entry.id   AF-A0A6I4YSY9-F1
#
_cell.length_a   1.000
_cell.length_b   1.000
_cell.length_c   1.000
_cell.angle_alpha   90.00
_cell.angle_beta   90.00
_cell.angle_gamma   90.00
#
_symmetry.space_group_name_H-M   'P 1'
#
loop_
_entity.id
_entity.type
_entity.pdbx_description
1 polymer ?
#
loop_
_entity_poly.entity_id
_entity_poly.type
_entity_poly.pdbx_seq_one_letter_code
_entity_poly.pdbx_strand_id
1 'polypeptide(L)'
;MSGSIDKIFDQLRRSPPTHGGTLPDATPLRHTISQPLATEELGLLSSLPQGLIDFWAVTASARLFEDTVYGQWGLQLYEPTEASAATACFQRLYPEHFRHGDLILGSFLGDCDQLLIRTDQSQMDWGEVWIHSPLDERAQWERVADDLPDFLQRYVRVAGQKFWEPHGKSQQ
;
A
#
# COMPACT_ATOMS: atom_id res chain seq x y z
N MET A 1 4.77 -18.89 -4.86
CA MET A 1 4.10 -18.46 -6.10
C MET A 1 4.40 -16.97 -6.33
N SER A 2 5.68 -16.59 -6.51
CA SER A 2 6.18 -15.19 -6.53
C SER A 2 5.80 -14.40 -7.79
N GLY A 3 5.28 -15.06 -8.83
CA GLY A 3 5.20 -14.50 -10.18
C GLY A 3 4.23 -13.34 -10.41
N SER A 4 3.44 -12.90 -9.42
CA SER A 4 2.54 -11.75 -9.57
C SER A 4 3.25 -10.43 -9.24
N ILE A 5 3.85 -10.33 -8.05
CA ILE A 5 4.59 -9.14 -7.59
C ILE A 5 5.77 -8.85 -8.52
N ASP A 6 6.57 -9.86 -8.87
CA ASP A 6 7.70 -9.72 -9.79
C ASP A 6 7.29 -9.03 -11.09
N LYS A 7 6.17 -9.48 -11.70
CA LYS A 7 5.66 -8.91 -12.95
C LYS A 7 5.20 -7.46 -12.78
N ILE A 8 4.56 -7.13 -11.66
CA ILE A 8 4.11 -5.77 -11.37
C ILE A 8 5.31 -4.82 -11.29
N PHE A 9 6.34 -5.18 -10.53
CA PHE A 9 7.53 -4.33 -10.38
C PHE A 9 8.39 -4.31 -11.64
N ASP A 10 8.46 -5.38 -12.41
CA ASP A 10 9.08 -5.37 -13.74
C ASP A 10 8.36 -4.44 -14.71
N GLN A 11 7.03 -4.39 -14.68
CA GLN A 11 6.26 -3.43 -15.47
C GLN A 11 6.57 -2.00 -15.04
N LEU A 12 6.56 -1.71 -13.74
CA LEU A 12 6.83 -0.38 -13.19
C LEU A 12 8.24 0.12 -13.52
N ARG A 13 9.24 -0.78 -13.56
CA ARG A 13 10.62 -0.44 -13.97
C ARG A 13 10.75 -0.16 -15.47
N ARG A 14 9.94 -0.81 -16.31
CA ARG A 14 9.99 -0.66 -17.78
C ARG A 14 9.17 0.51 -18.31
N SER A 15 8.14 0.92 -17.58
CA SER A 15 7.20 1.95 -18.01
C SER A 15 7.14 3.07 -16.97
N PRO A 16 7.80 4.22 -17.22
CA PRO A 16 7.63 5.37 -16.35
C PRO A 16 6.17 5.84 -16.41
N PRO A 17 5.60 6.31 -15.29
CA PRO A 17 4.20 6.67 -15.23
C PRO A 17 3.97 7.94 -16.04
N THR A 18 3.11 7.86 -17.04
CA THR A 18 2.71 9.00 -17.86
C THR A 18 1.49 9.67 -17.24
N HIS A 19 1.74 10.80 -16.58
CA HIS A 19 0.76 11.83 -16.20
C HIS A 19 -0.30 11.45 -15.15
N GLY A 20 -0.32 12.17 -14.03
CA GLY A 20 -1.42 12.14 -13.06
C GLY A 20 -2.47 13.20 -13.40
N GLY A 21 -3.73 12.79 -13.56
CA GLY A 21 -4.87 13.69 -13.74
C GLY A 21 -5.23 14.06 -15.19
N THR A 22 -6.49 14.49 -15.38
CA THR A 22 -7.10 14.84 -16.68
C THR A 22 -6.93 16.32 -17.07
N LEU A 23 -6.04 17.04 -16.41
CA LEU A 23 -5.90 18.51 -16.54
C LEU A 23 -4.73 18.90 -17.46
N PRO A 24 -4.76 20.11 -18.06
CA PRO A 24 -3.73 20.58 -19.01
C PRO A 24 -2.34 20.80 -18.40
N ASP A 25 -2.18 20.68 -17.08
CA ASP A 25 -0.90 20.73 -16.33
C ASP A 25 -0.63 19.39 -15.63
N ALA A 26 -0.56 18.29 -16.39
CA ALA A 26 -0.26 16.99 -15.81
C ALA A 26 1.19 16.96 -15.29
N THR A 27 1.36 16.95 -13.96
CA THR A 27 2.67 16.86 -13.32
C THR A 27 3.36 15.55 -13.70
N PRO A 28 4.69 15.57 -13.95
CA PRO A 28 5.43 14.35 -14.16
C PRO A 28 5.35 13.47 -12.91
N LEU A 29 5.16 12.18 -13.13
CA LEU A 29 5.15 11.17 -12.08
C LEU A 29 6.44 10.35 -12.16
N ARG A 30 6.87 9.79 -11.02
CA ARG A 30 8.00 8.85 -10.94
C ARG A 30 7.69 7.66 -10.05
N HIS A 31 8.48 6.60 -10.23
CA HIS A 31 8.58 5.49 -9.29
C HIS A 31 9.99 5.45 -8.71
N THR A 32 10.09 5.21 -7.41
CA THR A 32 11.35 4.86 -6.73
C THR A 32 11.15 3.49 -6.12
N ILE A 33 11.97 2.51 -6.49
CA ILE A 33 11.84 1.12 -6.03
C ILE A 33 13.19 0.74 -5.44
N SER A 34 13.21 0.29 -4.19
CA SER A 34 14.45 -0.09 -3.51
C SER A 34 14.86 -1.52 -3.86
N GLN A 35 16.05 -1.91 -3.38
CA GLN A 35 16.53 -3.29 -3.49
C GLN A 35 15.68 -4.23 -2.62
N PRO A 36 15.58 -5.53 -2.97
CA PRO A 36 14.89 -6.51 -2.14
C PRO A 36 15.57 -6.72 -0.78
N LEU A 37 14.84 -7.27 0.18
CA LEU A 37 15.39 -7.73 1.45
C LEU A 37 16.32 -8.94 1.27
N ALA A 38 17.26 -9.11 2.21
CA ALA A 38 18.08 -10.31 2.26
C ALA A 38 17.26 -11.56 2.64
N THR A 39 17.70 -12.74 2.23
CA THR A 39 16.95 -14.00 2.46
C THR A 39 16.79 -14.30 3.95
N GLU A 40 17.79 -13.96 4.75
CA GLU A 40 17.81 -14.13 6.19
C GLU A 40 16.72 -13.30 6.87
N GLU A 41 16.53 -12.05 6.39
CA GLU A 41 15.50 -11.14 6.91
C GLU A 41 14.10 -11.63 6.55
N LEU A 42 13.90 -12.13 5.33
CA LEU A 42 12.63 -12.72 4.90
C LEU A 42 12.23 -13.95 5.72
N GLY A 43 13.21 -14.75 6.15
CA GLY A 43 12.97 -15.91 7.02
C GLY A 43 12.29 -15.55 8.35
N LEU A 44 12.59 -14.36 8.89
CA LEU A 44 12.00 -13.83 10.12
C LEU A 44 10.53 -13.39 9.94
N LEU A 45 10.11 -13.21 8.69
CA LEU A 45 8.79 -12.69 8.30
C LEU A 45 7.85 -13.81 7.84
N SER A 46 8.25 -15.08 8.00
CA SER A 46 7.51 -16.27 7.57
C SER A 46 6.11 -16.43 8.16
N SER A 47 5.81 -15.71 9.24
CA SER A 47 4.48 -15.67 9.86
C SER A 47 3.55 -14.63 9.25
N LEU A 48 3.95 -13.88 8.21
CA LEU A 48 3.15 -12.82 7.57
C LEU A 48 2.44 -13.32 6.29
N PRO A 49 1.46 -12.56 5.75
CA PRO A 49 0.81 -12.92 4.50
C PRO A 49 1.82 -13.10 3.35
N GLN A 50 1.68 -14.16 2.57
CA GLN A 50 2.66 -14.49 1.52
C GLN A 50 2.86 -13.36 0.51
N GLY A 51 1.80 -12.64 0.14
CA GLY A 51 1.90 -11.50 -0.78
C GLY A 51 2.76 -10.36 -0.25
N LEU A 52 2.81 -10.18 1.08
CA LEU A 52 3.68 -9.20 1.74
C LEU A 52 5.15 -9.66 1.76
N ILE A 53 5.38 -10.95 2.03
CA ILE A 53 6.72 -11.55 1.97
C ILE A 53 7.26 -11.45 0.54
N ASP A 54 6.43 -11.79 -0.46
CA ASP A 54 6.78 -11.70 -1.88
C ASP A 54 7.09 -10.25 -2.29
N PHE A 55 6.34 -9.26 -1.77
CA PHE A 55 6.67 -7.84 -1.95
C PHE A 55 8.08 -7.51 -1.46
N TRP A 56 8.39 -7.81 -0.20
CA TRP A 56 9.69 -7.53 0.39
C TRP A 56 10.85 -8.33 -0.24
N ALA A 57 10.55 -9.50 -0.81
CA ALA A 57 11.51 -10.29 -1.57
C ALA A 57 11.85 -9.69 -2.94
N VAL A 58 11.00 -8.81 -3.48
CA VAL A 58 11.21 -8.12 -4.77
C VAL A 58 11.71 -6.70 -4.57
N THR A 59 11.27 -6.03 -3.50
CA THR A 59 11.68 -4.68 -3.13
C THR A 59 11.38 -4.42 -1.65
N ALA A 60 12.34 -3.87 -0.92
CA ALA A 60 12.14 -3.54 0.48
C ALA A 60 11.06 -2.47 0.69
N SER A 61 10.99 -1.51 -0.22
CA SER A 61 10.18 -0.31 -0.12
C SER A 61 10.01 0.33 -1.50
N ALA A 62 8.92 1.07 -1.69
CA ALA A 62 8.68 1.74 -2.96
C ALA A 62 7.90 3.04 -2.80
N ARG A 63 8.16 4.02 -3.66
CA ARG A 63 7.31 5.20 -3.87
C ARG A 63 6.73 5.06 -5.27
N LEU A 64 5.41 4.95 -5.37
CA LEU A 64 4.70 4.69 -6.61
C LEU A 64 3.86 5.90 -7.01
N PHE A 65 3.96 6.32 -8.28
CA PHE A 65 3.22 7.45 -8.84
C PHE A 65 3.50 8.76 -8.09
N GLU A 66 4.72 8.94 -7.59
CA GLU A 66 5.10 10.16 -6.89
C GLU A 66 5.16 11.32 -7.87
N ASP A 67 4.39 12.39 -7.64
CA ASP A 67 4.54 13.60 -8.44
C ASP A 67 5.87 14.30 -8.11
N THR A 68 6.55 14.77 -9.15
CA THR A 68 7.90 15.31 -8.98
C THR A 68 7.94 16.78 -8.62
N VAL A 69 6.79 17.45 -8.54
CA VAL A 69 6.69 18.91 -8.36
C VAL A 69 6.40 19.26 -6.92
N TYR A 70 5.41 18.61 -6.31
CA TYR A 70 4.91 18.88 -4.97
C TYR A 70 5.11 17.69 -4.01
N GLY A 71 5.23 16.47 -4.53
CA GLY A 71 5.34 15.25 -3.72
C GLY A 71 4.09 14.94 -2.90
N GLN A 72 2.92 15.34 -3.41
CA GLN A 72 1.59 15.22 -2.81
C GLN A 72 0.71 14.18 -3.50
N TRP A 73 1.22 13.42 -4.45
CA TRP A 73 0.50 12.34 -5.12
C TRP A 73 1.31 11.06 -5.04
N GLY A 74 0.62 9.94 -4.91
CA GLY A 74 1.21 8.61 -4.96
C GLY A 74 1.13 7.87 -3.63
N LEU A 75 1.86 6.75 -3.57
CA LEU A 75 1.86 5.85 -2.44
C LEU A 75 3.30 5.53 -2.06
N GLN A 76 3.64 5.73 -0.79
CA GLN A 76 4.86 5.21 -0.19
C GLN A 76 4.55 3.88 0.50
N LEU A 77 5.21 2.81 0.07
CA LEU A 77 5.24 1.50 0.70
C LEU A 77 6.52 1.37 1.51
N TYR A 78 6.38 0.92 2.75
CA TYR A 78 7.42 0.87 3.76
C TYR A 78 8.24 -0.43 3.72
N GLU A 79 9.49 -0.32 4.14
CA GLU A 79 10.28 -1.48 4.57
C GLU A 79 9.81 -2.01 5.94
N PRO A 80 10.15 -3.24 6.34
CA PRO A 80 9.60 -3.84 7.56
C PRO A 80 9.84 -3.02 8.84
N THR A 81 11.01 -2.40 8.96
CA THR A 81 11.40 -1.51 10.06
C THR A 81 10.51 -0.27 10.12
N GLU A 82 10.30 0.38 8.97
CA GLU A 82 9.41 1.54 8.83
C GLU A 82 7.94 1.14 9.10
N ALA A 83 7.48 0.02 8.56
CA ALA A 83 6.12 -0.49 8.76
C ALA A 83 5.85 -0.79 10.25
N SER A 84 6.81 -1.42 10.92
CA SER A 84 6.74 -1.69 12.36
C SER A 84 6.71 -0.40 13.18
N ALA A 85 7.56 0.58 12.85
CA ALA A 85 7.57 1.88 13.54
C ALA A 85 6.28 2.67 13.31
N ALA A 86 5.75 2.69 12.08
CA ALA A 86 4.49 3.33 11.74
C ALA A 86 3.31 2.69 12.50
N THR A 87 3.30 1.35 12.57
CA THR A 87 2.28 0.58 13.31
C THR A 87 2.33 0.86 14.81
N ALA A 88 3.52 0.86 15.42
CA ALA A 88 3.68 1.20 16.83
C ALA A 88 3.26 2.65 17.13
N CYS A 89 3.54 3.57 16.21
CA CYS A 89 3.08 4.95 16.33
C CYS A 89 1.55 5.04 16.25
N PHE A 90 0.94 4.37 15.27
CA PHE A 90 -0.51 4.30 15.10
C PHE A 90 -1.21 3.72 16.35
N GLN A 91 -0.73 2.57 16.85
CA GLN A 91 -1.25 1.94 18.07
C GLN A 91 -1.18 2.87 19.29
N ARG A 92 -0.11 3.66 19.40
CA ARG A 92 0.07 4.60 20.53
C ARG A 92 -0.84 5.83 20.43
N LEU A 93 -1.06 6.34 19.22
CA LEU A 93 -1.85 7.54 18.99
C LEU A 93 -3.36 7.27 18.93
N TYR A 94 -3.75 6.10 18.43
CA TYR A 94 -5.14 5.70 18.20
C TYR A 94 -5.44 4.29 18.73
N PRO A 95 -5.19 4.01 20.02
CA PRO A 95 -5.33 2.66 20.60
C PRO A 95 -6.75 2.08 20.47
N GLU A 96 -7.78 2.93 20.42
CA GLU A 96 -9.18 2.55 20.25
C GLU A 96 -9.52 2.04 18.85
N HIS A 97 -8.75 2.43 17.83
CA HIS A 97 -8.93 2.00 16.45
C HIS A 97 -8.05 0.81 16.07
N PHE A 98 -6.95 0.62 16.81
CA PHE A 98 -6.02 -0.47 16.60
C PHE A 98 -6.64 -1.84 16.95
N ARG A 99 -6.42 -2.81 16.06
CA ARG A 99 -6.70 -4.23 16.30
C ARG A 99 -5.42 -5.02 16.20
N HIS A 100 -5.33 -6.10 16.97
CA HIS A 100 -4.25 -7.07 16.82
C HIS A 100 -4.18 -7.55 15.34
N GLY A 101 -2.97 -7.66 14.83
CA GLY A 101 -2.70 -7.94 13.42
C GLY A 101 -2.88 -6.75 12.47
N ASP A 102 -3.12 -5.53 12.93
CA ASP A 102 -2.96 -4.36 12.04
C ASP A 102 -1.47 -4.10 11.80
N LEU A 103 -1.10 -3.99 10.53
CA LEU A 103 0.22 -3.55 10.10
C LEU A 103 0.08 -2.40 9.10
N ILE A 104 0.58 -1.22 9.46
CA ILE A 104 0.69 -0.08 8.56
C ILE A 104 1.81 -0.37 7.55
N LEU A 105 1.43 -0.58 6.30
CA LEU A 105 2.32 -0.95 5.20
C LEU A 105 2.76 0.26 4.37
N GLY A 106 2.04 1.37 4.44
CA GLY A 106 2.35 2.55 3.65
C GLY A 106 1.50 3.76 3.99
N SER A 107 1.80 4.86 3.30
CA SER A 107 1.07 6.12 3.39
C SER A 107 0.86 6.70 2.01
N PHE A 108 -0.34 7.22 1.77
CA PHE A 108 -0.60 8.01 0.58
C PHE A 108 0.03 9.39 0.75
N LEU A 109 0.62 9.90 -0.32
CA LEU A 109 1.24 11.22 -0.34
C LEU A 109 0.16 12.28 -0.49
N GLY A 110 0.34 13.43 0.16
CA GLY A 110 -0.55 14.60 0.07
C GLY A 110 -1.71 14.64 1.07
N ASP A 111 -2.05 13.53 1.69
CA ASP A 111 -3.03 13.47 2.78
C ASP A 111 -2.59 12.51 3.90
N CYS A 112 -3.50 12.26 4.84
CA CYS A 112 -3.23 11.45 6.02
C CYS A 112 -3.60 9.97 5.86
N ASP A 113 -4.02 9.54 4.67
CA ASP A 113 -4.47 8.17 4.49
C ASP A 113 -3.30 7.18 4.52
N GLN A 114 -3.54 6.03 5.14
CA GLN A 114 -2.56 4.97 5.32
C GLN A 114 -3.06 3.68 4.66
N LEU A 115 -2.10 2.89 4.18
CA LEU A 115 -2.33 1.55 3.70
C LEU A 115 -2.05 0.57 4.83
N LEU A 116 -3.02 -0.27 5.15
CA LEU A 116 -2.96 -1.26 6.20
C LEU A 116 -3.14 -2.65 5.61
N ILE A 117 -2.42 -3.64 6.15
CA ILE A 117 -2.64 -5.05 5.87
C ILE A 117 -2.91 -5.81 7.16
N ARG A 118 -3.82 -6.78 7.10
CA ARG A 118 -4.20 -7.62 8.23
C ARG A 118 -3.27 -8.85 8.34
N THR A 119 -2.66 -9.03 9.50
CA THR A 119 -1.60 -10.01 9.77
C THR A 119 -1.86 -10.83 11.03
N ASP A 120 -3.12 -11.07 11.40
CA ASP A 120 -3.47 -12.06 12.43
C ASP A 120 -4.03 -13.35 11.78
N GLN A 121 -3.24 -14.43 11.78
CA GLN A 121 -3.60 -15.69 11.10
C GLN A 121 -4.85 -16.35 11.68
N SER A 122 -5.27 -15.95 12.88
CA SER A 122 -6.47 -16.47 13.53
C SER A 122 -7.76 -15.82 13.04
N GLN A 123 -7.67 -14.71 12.29
CA GLN A 123 -8.82 -13.93 11.85
C GLN A 123 -9.18 -14.22 10.40
N MET A 124 -10.47 -14.08 10.08
CA MET A 124 -10.99 -14.28 8.72
C MET A 124 -10.53 -13.22 7.73
N ASP A 125 -10.10 -12.06 8.22
CA ASP A 125 -9.60 -10.93 7.43
C ASP A 125 -8.09 -11.00 7.17
N TRP A 126 -7.43 -12.14 7.45
CA TRP A 126 -6.01 -12.36 7.18
C TRP A 126 -5.62 -12.03 5.73
N GLY A 127 -4.61 -11.16 5.58
CA GLY A 127 -4.08 -10.74 4.28
C GLY A 127 -4.83 -9.58 3.62
N GLU A 128 -6.05 -9.25 4.09
CA GLU A 128 -6.84 -8.18 3.50
C GLU A 128 -6.12 -6.83 3.60
N VAL A 129 -6.28 -6.01 2.56
CA VAL A 129 -5.67 -4.68 2.44
C VAL A 129 -6.75 -3.61 2.57
N TRP A 130 -6.46 -2.61 3.40
CA TRP A 130 -7.37 -1.56 3.79
C TRP A 130 -6.73 -0.19 3.57
N ILE A 131 -7.54 0.81 3.20
CA ILE A 131 -7.17 2.22 3.27
C ILE A 131 -7.93 2.83 4.43
N HIS A 132 -7.24 3.60 5.26
CA HIS A 132 -7.88 4.33 6.35
C HIS A 132 -7.29 5.71 6.55
N SER A 133 -8.12 6.64 7.01
CA SER A 133 -7.67 7.89 7.60
C SER A 133 -7.59 7.72 9.12
N PRO A 134 -6.53 8.17 9.80
CA PRO A 134 -6.46 8.14 11.27
C PRO A 134 -7.55 8.97 11.97
N LEU A 135 -8.23 9.86 11.24
CA LEU A 135 -9.32 10.68 11.75
C LEU A 135 -10.69 9.99 11.67
N ASP A 136 -10.80 8.90 10.90
CA ASP A 136 -12.05 8.18 10.70
C ASP A 136 -12.17 6.99 11.66
N GLU A 137 -13.41 6.70 12.06
CA GLU A 137 -13.69 5.49 12.83
C GLU A 137 -13.41 4.25 11.97
N ARG A 138 -12.98 3.17 12.64
CA ARG A 138 -12.69 1.91 11.95
C ARG A 138 -13.84 1.36 11.10
N ALA A 139 -15.08 1.62 11.48
CA ALA A 139 -16.25 1.19 10.71
C ALA A 139 -16.35 1.88 9.33
N GLN A 140 -15.63 3.00 9.14
CA GLN A 140 -15.59 3.78 7.91
C GLN A 140 -14.39 3.42 7.03
N TRP A 141 -13.44 2.63 7.54
CA TRP A 141 -12.26 2.23 6.77
C TRP A 141 -12.66 1.36 5.59
N GLU A 142 -11.97 1.52 4.47
CA GLU A 142 -12.32 0.85 3.23
C GLU A 142 -11.40 -0.34 2.98
N ARG A 143 -12.00 -1.53 2.87
CA ARG A 143 -11.30 -2.70 2.34
C ARG A 143 -11.15 -2.55 0.83
N VAL A 144 -9.92 -2.53 0.34
CA VAL A 144 -9.62 -2.29 -1.07
C VAL A 144 -9.20 -3.55 -1.84
N ALA A 145 -8.61 -4.53 -1.18
CA ALA A 145 -8.23 -5.80 -1.82
C ALA A 145 -8.20 -6.97 -0.83
N ASP A 146 -8.29 -8.18 -1.38
CA ASP A 146 -8.19 -9.41 -0.59
C ASP A 146 -6.72 -9.74 -0.23
N ASP A 147 -5.76 -9.25 -1.02
CA ASP A 147 -4.32 -9.35 -0.75
C ASP A 147 -3.51 -8.19 -1.37
N LEU A 148 -2.22 -8.11 -1.00
CA LEU A 148 -1.31 -7.08 -1.49
C LEU A 148 -1.03 -7.14 -3.01
N PRO A 149 -0.78 -8.31 -3.63
CA PRO A 149 -0.66 -8.41 -5.08
C PRO A 149 -1.87 -7.86 -5.85
N ASP A 150 -3.09 -8.19 -5.42
CA ASP A 150 -4.33 -7.68 -6.03
C ASP A 150 -4.45 -6.16 -5.88
N PHE A 151 -4.18 -5.63 -4.67
CA PHE A 151 -4.12 -4.18 -4.45
C PHE A 151 -3.15 -3.49 -5.42
N LEU A 152 -1.89 -3.96 -5.48
CA LEU A 152 -0.86 -3.34 -6.32
C LEU A 152 -1.21 -3.44 -7.80
N GLN A 153 -1.76 -4.58 -8.24
CA GLN A 153 -2.19 -4.74 -9.63
C GLN A 153 -3.27 -3.73 -10.00
N ARG A 154 -4.28 -3.55 -9.14
CA ARG A 154 -5.35 -2.56 -9.34
C ARG A 154 -4.80 -1.14 -9.32
N TYR A 155 -4.02 -0.79 -8.30
CA TYR A 155 -3.43 0.53 -8.12
C TYR A 155 -2.58 0.96 -9.33
N VAL A 156 -1.76 0.05 -9.87
CA VAL A 156 -0.99 0.28 -11.09
C VAL A 156 -1.89 0.41 -12.32
N ARG A 157 -2.93 -0.43 -12.44
CA ARG A 157 -3.88 -0.39 -13.58
C ARG A 157 -4.62 0.93 -13.67
N VAL A 158 -4.97 1.56 -12.54
CA VAL A 158 -5.65 2.86 -12.49
C VAL A 158 -4.69 4.04 -12.33
N ALA A 159 -3.41 3.84 -12.63
CA ALA A 159 -2.37 4.87 -12.61
C ALA A 159 -2.27 5.65 -11.28
N GLY A 160 -2.39 4.93 -10.16
CA GLY A 160 -2.20 5.49 -8.82
C GLY A 160 -3.44 6.16 -8.21
N GLN A 161 -4.63 5.97 -8.76
CA GLN A 161 -5.88 6.35 -8.09
C GLN A 161 -6.14 5.44 -6.88
N LYS A 162 -6.47 6.04 -5.74
CA LYS A 162 -6.70 5.34 -4.46
C LYS A 162 -7.94 4.45 -4.47
N PHE A 163 -9.01 4.91 -5.11
CA PHE A 163 -10.30 4.26 -5.19
C PHE A 163 -10.69 4.13 -6.66
N TRP A 164 -11.24 2.97 -7.05
CA TRP A 164 -11.44 2.62 -8.47
C TRP A 164 -12.87 2.20 -8.80
N GLU A 165 -13.82 2.37 -7.88
CA GLU A 165 -15.25 2.31 -8.18
C GLU A 165 -15.85 3.72 -8.21
N PRO A 166 -16.69 4.05 -9.21
CA PRO A 166 -17.55 5.21 -9.08
C PRO A 166 -18.42 4.96 -7.87
N HIS A 167 -18.43 5.87 -6.90
CA HIS A 167 -19.37 5.82 -5.79
C HIS A 167 -20.79 5.93 -6.36
N GLY A 168 -21.37 4.80 -6.74
CA GLY A 168 -22.77 4.64 -7.07
C GLY A 168 -23.58 4.65 -5.78
N LYS A 169 -23.57 5.77 -5.06
CA LYS A 169 -24.64 6.09 -4.11
C LYS A 169 -25.58 7.04 -4.82
N SER A 170 -26.47 6.49 -5.64
CA SER A 170 -27.78 7.10 -5.84
C SER A 170 -28.41 7.19 -4.45
N GLN A 171 -28.49 8.40 -3.92
CA GLN A 171 -29.37 8.69 -2.80
C GLN A 171 -30.79 8.33 -3.26
N GLN A 172 -31.39 7.34 -2.60
CA GLN A 172 -32.85 7.23 -2.50
C GLN A 172 -33.27 7.90 -1.21
#